data_AF-W7Y9P1-F1
#
_entry.id   AF-W7Y9P1-F1
#
_cell.length_a   1.000
_cell.length_b   1.000
_cell.length_c   1.000
_cell.angle_alpha   90.00
_cell.angle_beta   90.00
_cell.angle_gamma   90.00
#
_symmetry.space_group_name_H-M   'P 1'
#
loop_
_entity.id
_entity.type
_entity.pdbx_description
1 polymer ?
#
loop_
_entity_poly.entity_id
_entity_poly.type
_entity_poly.pdbx_seq_one_letter_code
_entity_poly.pdbx_strand_id
1 'polypeptide(L)'
;MQLFEPIEVFKQNSGVEPIHLQKLINSVREPATVTLLPDLNVNNKHWTVTTDGHPNLMEFVGVYVIKQGKNQGKIKESELTGARMIKFSRMDKYPIQLNDVGQRPLVLYLSQPHSAITLRQQGEQLKFNIELITQANIVDTSWDNPISEQTIIGKTSETLKKEIAKNFEDAKAKGIDLFGLEEYVYRHHYALWKQKKSSGKPLLEQSELDHIKIKVNLNHSNTYKLHFDS
;
A
#
# COMPACT_ATOMS: atom_id res chain seq x y z
N MET A 1 20.10 10.17 26.45
CA MET A 1 18.72 9.65 26.47
C MET A 1 18.04 10.00 25.16
N GLN A 2 18.33 9.28 24.08
CA GLN A 2 17.60 9.41 22.81
C GLN A 2 17.91 8.16 21.96
N LEU A 3 17.43 7.03 22.48
CA LEU A 3 17.38 5.73 21.79
C LEU A 3 15.91 5.33 21.55
N PHE A 4 14.99 6.30 21.61
CA PHE A 4 13.55 6.04 21.74
C PHE A 4 12.64 6.78 20.77
N GLU A 5 13.14 7.57 19.82
CA GLU A 5 12.28 8.20 18.82
C GLU A 5 12.69 7.88 17.37
N PRO A 6 12.21 6.74 16.83
CA PRO A 6 12.27 6.46 15.40
C PRO A 6 11.35 7.35 14.54
N ILE A 7 10.76 8.41 15.10
CA ILE A 7 9.61 9.12 14.53
C ILE A 7 10.06 10.32 13.66
N GLU A 8 11.17 10.98 13.98
CA GLU A 8 11.58 12.17 13.23
C GLU A 8 12.33 11.86 11.93
N VAL A 9 13.13 10.79 11.89
CA VAL A 9 13.77 10.32 10.63
C VAL A 9 12.73 9.72 9.67
N PHE A 10 11.59 9.26 10.20
CA PHE A 10 10.47 8.75 9.39
C PHE A 10 9.87 9.84 8.49
N LYS A 11 9.92 11.11 8.89
CA LYS A 11 9.21 12.22 8.24
C LYS A 11 9.69 12.57 6.84
N GLN A 12 10.89 12.14 6.42
CA GLN A 12 11.43 12.47 5.10
C GLN A 12 11.33 11.32 4.07
N ASN A 13 10.95 10.09 4.48
CA ASN A 13 10.73 8.92 3.61
C ASN A 13 9.54 8.05 4.11
N SER A 14 8.45 8.69 4.54
CA SER A 14 7.33 8.16 5.34
C SER A 14 6.31 7.26 4.60
N GLY A 15 6.80 6.41 3.69
CA GLY A 15 5.98 5.50 2.90
C GLY A 15 5.75 4.12 3.52
N VAL A 16 6.22 3.84 4.74
CA VAL A 16 6.27 2.48 5.31
C VAL A 16 5.51 2.44 6.63
N GLU A 17 4.90 1.32 7.02
CA GLU A 17 4.38 1.15 8.38
C GLU A 17 5.47 0.50 9.26
N PRO A 18 5.91 1.12 10.37
CA PRO A 18 6.82 0.46 11.30
C PRO A 18 6.11 -0.71 11.98
N ILE A 19 6.76 -1.87 12.06
CA ILE A 19 6.21 -3.07 12.70
C ILE A 19 6.77 -3.22 14.11
N HIS A 20 5.89 -3.23 15.11
CA HIS A 20 6.27 -3.57 16.47
C HIS A 20 6.65 -5.06 16.57
N LEU A 21 7.72 -5.37 17.30
CA LEU A 21 8.20 -6.75 17.51
C LEU A 21 7.11 -7.68 18.05
N GLN A 22 6.23 -7.17 18.93
CA GLN A 22 5.09 -7.94 19.44
C GLN A 22 4.12 -8.38 18.33
N LYS A 23 3.84 -7.52 17.34
CA LYS A 23 2.97 -7.84 16.19
C LYS A 23 3.59 -8.96 15.36
N LEU A 24 4.92 -8.90 15.14
CA LEU A 24 5.67 -9.95 14.45
C LEU A 24 5.67 -11.28 15.23
N ILE A 25 5.90 -11.27 16.55
CA ILE A 25 5.87 -12.50 17.36
C ILE A 25 4.48 -13.13 17.36
N ASN A 26 3.42 -12.32 17.44
CA ASN A 26 2.05 -12.82 17.39
C ASN A 26 1.72 -13.44 16.03
N SER A 27 2.19 -12.83 14.92
CA SER A 27 1.96 -13.39 13.57
C SER A 27 2.62 -14.75 13.34
N VAL A 28 3.66 -15.09 14.10
CA VAL A 28 4.29 -16.42 14.03
C VAL A 28 3.37 -17.50 14.59
N ARG A 29 2.54 -17.16 15.59
CA ARG A 29 1.65 -18.11 16.29
C ARG A 29 0.29 -18.28 15.62
N GLU A 30 -0.12 -17.31 14.80
CA GLU A 30 -1.41 -17.35 14.11
C GLU A 30 -1.31 -18.04 12.74
N PRO A 31 -2.16 -19.04 12.46
CA PRO A 31 -1.98 -19.93 11.32
C PRO A 31 -2.23 -19.27 9.96
N ALA A 32 -2.96 -18.15 9.90
CA ALA A 32 -3.36 -17.51 8.65
C ALA A 32 -2.78 -16.09 8.47
N THR A 33 -2.02 -15.59 9.45
CA THR A 33 -1.53 -14.21 9.45
C THR A 33 -0.28 -14.06 8.59
N VAL A 34 -0.24 -12.97 7.82
CA VAL A 34 0.92 -12.56 7.04
C VAL A 34 1.44 -11.23 7.55
N THR A 35 2.76 -11.14 7.74
CA THR A 35 3.45 -9.91 8.15
C THR A 35 4.40 -9.45 7.06
N LEU A 36 4.28 -8.18 6.67
CA LEU A 36 5.15 -7.53 5.67
C LEU A 36 6.31 -6.85 6.37
N LEU A 37 7.40 -7.57 6.62
CA LEU A 37 8.56 -7.03 7.32
C LEU A 37 9.31 -6.06 6.40
N PRO A 38 9.47 -4.76 6.76
CA PRO A 38 10.20 -3.81 5.94
C PRO A 38 11.65 -4.23 5.71
N ASP A 39 12.09 -4.09 4.47
CA ASP A 39 13.49 -4.26 4.07
C ASP A 39 14.11 -2.89 3.83
N LEU A 40 15.18 -2.60 4.57
CA LEU A 40 15.87 -1.32 4.56
C LEU A 40 17.30 -1.50 4.07
N ASN A 41 17.71 -0.65 3.14
CA ASN A 41 19.08 -0.60 2.66
C ASN A 41 19.79 0.65 3.19
N VAL A 42 21.11 0.58 3.32
CA VAL A 42 21.95 1.73 3.69
C VAL A 42 22.62 2.29 2.44
N ASN A 43 22.29 3.54 2.07
CA ASN A 43 22.89 4.18 0.90
C ASN A 43 24.08 5.07 1.30
N ASN A 44 25.29 4.61 1.02
CA ASN A 44 26.53 5.32 1.35
C ASN A 44 27.00 6.32 0.26
N LYS A 45 26.22 6.54 -0.82
CA LYS A 45 26.69 7.30 -1.99
C LYS A 45 26.52 8.83 -1.90
N HIS A 46 25.71 9.34 -0.97
CA HIS A 46 25.46 10.77 -0.81
C HIS A 46 25.71 11.20 0.65
N TRP A 47 26.99 11.34 1.00
CA TRP A 47 27.41 11.85 2.29
C TRP A 47 27.34 13.38 2.30
N THR A 48 26.14 13.94 2.26
CA THR A 48 25.95 15.38 2.49
C THR A 48 25.46 15.55 3.92
N VAL A 49 26.36 16.00 4.78
CA VAL A 49 26.06 16.42 6.15
C VAL A 49 25.07 17.59 6.05
N THR A 50 23.82 17.37 6.45
CA THR A 50 22.89 18.48 6.69
C THR A 50 23.37 19.24 7.93
N THR A 51 23.03 20.53 8.03
CA THR A 51 23.46 21.46 9.08
C THR A 51 23.12 21.03 10.52
N ASP A 52 22.33 19.98 10.67
CA ASP A 52 21.82 19.34 11.88
C ASP A 52 22.43 17.94 12.15
N GLY A 53 23.41 17.48 11.35
CA GLY A 53 24.29 16.35 11.71
C GLY A 53 23.69 14.94 11.56
N HIS A 54 22.52 14.79 10.94
CA HIS A 54 21.90 13.48 10.73
C HIS A 54 22.00 13.04 9.26
N PRO A 55 22.88 12.10 8.91
CA PRO A 55 22.88 11.52 7.57
C PRO A 55 21.63 10.63 7.39
N ASN A 56 20.78 10.95 6.41
CA ASN A 56 19.61 10.14 6.06
C ASN A 56 20.08 8.90 5.27
N LEU A 57 20.42 7.84 6.03
CA LEU A 57 21.15 6.68 5.54
C LEU A 57 20.26 5.50 5.14
N MET A 58 18.96 5.50 5.45
CA MET A 58 18.09 4.33 5.28
C MET A 58 17.05 4.51 4.17
N GLU A 59 17.09 3.64 3.16
CA GLU A 59 16.17 3.57 2.04
C GLU A 59 15.29 2.33 2.18
N PHE A 60 13.97 2.49 2.04
CA PHE A 60 13.06 1.35 1.96
C PHE A 60 13.14 0.72 0.58
N VAL A 61 13.43 -0.58 0.51
CA VAL A 61 13.64 -1.26 -0.79
C VAL A 61 12.60 -2.34 -1.07
N GLY A 62 11.71 -2.60 -0.12
CA GLY A 62 10.66 -3.60 -0.25
C GLY A 62 10.27 -4.23 1.08
N VAL A 63 9.66 -5.41 1.00
CA VAL A 63 9.27 -6.19 2.19
C VAL A 63 9.61 -7.65 2.03
N TYR A 64 9.90 -8.30 3.15
CA TYR A 64 9.83 -9.75 3.28
C TYR A 64 8.43 -10.16 3.73
N VAL A 65 7.87 -11.17 3.06
CA VAL A 65 6.54 -11.69 3.41
C VAL A 65 6.71 -12.87 4.35
N ILE A 66 6.36 -12.66 5.62
CA ILE A 66 6.52 -13.66 6.69
C ILE A 66 5.16 -14.27 6.99
N LYS A 67 5.05 -15.59 6.85
CA LYS A 67 3.86 -16.38 7.21
C LYS A 67 4.26 -17.54 8.11
N GLN A 68 3.63 -17.67 9.28
CA GLN A 68 3.95 -18.72 10.27
C GLN A 68 5.46 -18.79 10.60
N GLY A 69 6.13 -17.63 10.70
CA GLY A 69 7.57 -17.55 10.95
C GLY A 69 8.48 -17.96 9.79
N LYS A 70 7.93 -18.27 8.61
CA LYS A 70 8.69 -18.59 7.40
C LYS A 70 8.63 -17.44 6.40
N ASN A 71 9.76 -17.16 5.77
CA ASN A 71 9.84 -16.21 4.66
C ASN A 71 9.27 -16.86 3.38
N GLN A 72 8.19 -16.30 2.83
CA GLN A 72 7.58 -16.72 1.57
C GLN A 72 8.22 -16.06 0.35
N GLY A 73 9.02 -15.02 0.54
CA GLY A 73 9.69 -14.28 -0.52
C GLY A 73 9.86 -12.80 -0.20
N LYS A 74 10.54 -12.10 -1.11
CA LYS A 74 10.74 -10.65 -1.07
C LYS A 74 9.95 -9.99 -2.20
N ILE A 75 9.30 -8.88 -1.88
CA ILE A 75 8.63 -8.00 -2.85
C ILE A 75 9.38 -6.68 -2.85
N LYS A 76 9.76 -6.19 -4.04
CA LYS A 76 10.46 -4.89 -4.16
C LYS A 76 9.48 -3.76 -3.90
N GLU A 77 9.97 -2.60 -3.45
CA GLU A 77 9.14 -1.41 -3.24
C GLU A 77 8.26 -1.08 -4.47
N SER A 78 8.83 -1.12 -5.67
CA SER A 78 8.12 -0.83 -6.92
C SER A 78 6.96 -1.80 -7.21
N GLU A 79 6.97 -2.99 -6.60
CA GLU A 79 5.91 -4.01 -6.73
C GLU A 79 4.91 -3.96 -5.55
N LEU A 80 4.99 -2.95 -4.68
CA LEU A 80 4.14 -2.83 -3.49
C LEU A 80 3.09 -1.73 -3.57
N THR A 81 3.10 -0.86 -4.58
CA THR A 81 2.28 0.35 -4.60
C THR A 81 0.81 0.10 -4.22
N GLY A 82 0.14 -0.84 -4.89
CA GLY A 82 -1.25 -1.16 -4.64
C GLY A 82 -1.46 -1.85 -3.31
N ALA A 83 -0.67 -2.90 -3.02
CA ALA A 83 -0.80 -3.65 -1.77
C ALA A 83 -0.49 -2.82 -0.52
N ARG A 84 0.48 -1.89 -0.61
CA ARG A 84 0.84 -0.93 0.43
C ARG A 84 -0.38 -0.13 0.87
N MET A 85 -1.13 0.40 -0.09
CA MET A 85 -2.34 1.20 0.18
C MET A 85 -3.44 0.41 0.87
N ILE A 86 -3.42 -0.93 0.79
CA ILE A 86 -4.39 -1.80 1.46
C ILE A 86 -3.87 -2.33 2.81
N LYS A 87 -2.57 -2.60 2.91
CA LYS A 87 -1.99 -3.22 4.11
C LYS A 87 -1.50 -2.23 5.14
N PHE A 88 -1.00 -1.08 4.73
CA PHE A 88 -0.44 -0.09 5.63
C PHE A 88 -1.55 0.88 6.02
N SER A 89 -1.84 0.91 7.31
CA SER A 89 -2.88 1.76 7.91
C SER A 89 -2.33 3.12 8.34
N ARG A 90 -1.00 3.21 8.52
CA ARG A 90 -0.28 4.41 8.92
C ARG A 90 0.82 4.68 7.91
N MET A 91 0.55 5.67 7.07
CA MET A 91 1.46 6.12 6.02
C MET A 91 1.33 7.65 5.95
N ASP A 92 2.41 8.36 6.26
CA ASP A 92 2.32 9.82 6.37
C ASP A 92 2.31 10.45 4.99
N LYS A 93 3.19 10.00 4.07
CA LYS A 93 3.24 10.47 2.68
C LYS A 93 3.79 9.39 1.76
N TYR A 94 3.09 9.12 0.66
CA TYR A 94 3.56 8.27 -0.43
C TYR A 94 3.41 8.98 -1.78
N PRO A 95 4.50 9.20 -2.52
CA PRO A 95 4.42 9.82 -3.83
C PRO A 95 3.77 8.86 -4.84
N ILE A 96 2.81 9.37 -5.60
CA ILE A 96 2.29 8.70 -6.80
C ILE A 96 2.46 9.66 -7.98
N GLN A 97 3.02 9.15 -9.07
CA GLN A 97 3.13 9.88 -10.31
C GLN A 97 1.97 9.49 -11.23
N LEU A 98 1.22 10.49 -11.67
CA LEU A 98 0.23 10.35 -12.73
C LEU A 98 0.89 10.73 -14.05
N ASN A 99 0.90 9.79 -14.99
CA ASN A 99 1.33 10.06 -16.35
C ASN A 99 0.14 10.61 -17.17
N ASP A 100 0.46 11.38 -18.21
CA ASP A 100 -0.51 11.87 -19.20
C ASP A 100 -1.65 12.74 -18.65
N VAL A 101 -1.41 13.44 -17.54
CA VAL A 101 -2.32 14.49 -17.07
C VAL A 101 -1.90 15.77 -17.78
N GLY A 102 -2.75 16.40 -18.60
CA GLY A 102 -2.45 17.71 -19.18
C GLY A 102 -1.10 17.83 -19.94
N GLN A 103 -0.60 16.74 -20.53
CA GLN A 103 0.67 16.65 -21.30
C GLN A 103 1.98 16.61 -20.48
N ARG A 104 1.96 16.55 -19.14
CA ARG A 104 3.16 16.33 -18.31
C ARG A 104 2.89 15.30 -17.20
N PRO A 105 3.91 14.79 -16.50
CA PRO A 105 3.71 13.99 -15.28
C PRO A 105 3.30 14.88 -14.10
N LEU A 106 2.31 14.46 -13.32
CA LEU A 106 1.88 15.11 -12.08
C LEU A 106 2.22 14.22 -10.88
N VAL A 107 2.90 14.77 -9.87
CA VAL A 107 3.18 14.04 -8.62
C VAL A 107 2.22 14.48 -7.52
N LEU A 108 1.64 13.50 -6.84
CA LEU A 108 0.75 13.65 -5.68
C LEU A 108 1.35 12.93 -4.48
N TYR A 109 1.18 13.46 -3.28
CA TYR A 109 1.39 12.71 -2.04
C TYR A 109 0.07 12.14 -1.53
N LEU A 110 0.00 10.82 -1.45
CA LEU A 110 -1.08 10.07 -0.82
C LEU A 110 -0.82 9.91 0.68
N SER A 111 -1.87 9.97 1.48
CA SER A 111 -1.78 9.81 2.93
C SER A 111 -3.08 9.28 3.53
N GLN A 112 -3.01 8.74 4.74
CA GLN A 112 -4.17 8.24 5.50
C GLN A 112 -5.03 7.23 4.71
N PRO A 113 -4.43 6.14 4.18
CA PRO A 113 -5.19 5.09 3.54
C PRO A 113 -6.12 4.42 4.55
N HIS A 114 -7.38 4.25 4.17
CA HIS A 114 -8.35 3.44 4.87
C HIS A 114 -8.94 2.42 3.90
N SER A 115 -8.73 1.14 4.20
CA SER A 115 -9.14 0.06 3.30
C SER A 115 -10.08 -0.93 3.98
N ALA A 116 -11.00 -1.48 3.19
CA ALA A 116 -11.84 -2.60 3.59
C ALA A 116 -11.77 -3.70 2.52
N ILE A 117 -11.77 -4.95 2.99
CA ILE A 117 -11.87 -6.14 2.14
C ILE A 117 -13.17 -6.84 2.49
N THR A 118 -13.91 -7.27 1.46
CA THR A 118 -15.09 -8.12 1.64
C THR A 118 -15.02 -9.33 0.70
N LEU A 119 -15.70 -10.40 1.09
CA LEU A 119 -15.71 -11.65 0.35
C LEU A 119 -17.12 -11.99 -0.12
N ARG A 120 -17.23 -12.43 -1.38
CA ARG A 120 -18.38 -13.15 -1.91
C ARG A 120 -17.92 -14.51 -2.43
N GLN A 121 -18.74 -15.54 -2.24
CA GLN A 121 -18.47 -16.85 -2.81
C GLN A 121 -19.27 -17.04 -4.10
N GLN A 122 -18.62 -17.48 -5.17
CA GLN A 122 -19.25 -17.84 -6.43
C GLN A 122 -18.80 -19.24 -6.84
N GLY A 123 -19.58 -20.24 -6.43
CA GLY A 123 -19.20 -21.64 -6.57
C GLY A 123 -17.94 -21.96 -5.76
N GLU A 124 -16.91 -22.47 -6.44
CA GLU A 124 -15.60 -22.73 -5.84
C GLU A 124 -14.70 -21.49 -5.75
N GLN A 125 -15.03 -20.40 -6.44
CA GLN A 125 -14.22 -19.20 -6.48
C GLN A 125 -14.55 -18.25 -5.33
N LEU A 126 -13.50 -17.72 -4.69
CA LEU A 126 -13.57 -16.63 -3.71
C LEU A 126 -13.40 -15.30 -4.44
N LYS A 127 -14.40 -14.45 -4.37
CA LYS A 127 -14.46 -13.14 -5.04
C LYS A 127 -14.26 -12.04 -4.02
N PHE A 128 -13.13 -11.36 -4.07
CA PHE A 128 -12.79 -10.30 -3.13
C PHE A 128 -13.13 -8.93 -3.71
N ASN A 129 -13.81 -8.11 -2.91
CA ASN A 129 -13.96 -6.69 -3.19
C ASN A 129 -13.02 -5.90 -2.28
N ILE A 130 -12.40 -4.87 -2.85
CA ILE A 130 -11.49 -3.96 -2.16
C ILE A 130 -12.06 -2.55 -2.25
N GLU A 131 -12.22 -1.92 -1.10
CA GLU A 131 -12.51 -0.49 -1.01
C GLU A 131 -11.29 0.23 -0.42
N LEU A 132 -10.92 1.36 -1.01
CA LEU A 132 -9.85 2.23 -0.52
C LEU A 132 -10.34 3.68 -0.50
N ILE A 133 -10.09 4.35 0.62
CA ILE A 133 -10.23 5.79 0.78
C ILE A 133 -8.85 6.36 1.09
N THR A 134 -8.43 7.42 0.40
CA THR A 134 -7.14 8.07 0.66
C THR A 134 -7.24 9.58 0.46
N GLN A 135 -6.39 10.32 1.18
CA GLN A 135 -6.15 11.73 0.94
C GLN A 135 -5.06 11.90 -0.13
N ALA A 136 -5.13 12.96 -0.93
CA ALA A 136 -4.13 13.30 -1.94
C ALA A 136 -3.78 14.80 -1.89
N ASN A 137 -2.50 15.14 -2.00
CA ASN A 137 -2.00 16.52 -2.03
C ASN A 137 -1.08 16.72 -3.24
N ILE A 138 -1.21 17.83 -3.97
CA ILE A 138 -0.37 18.14 -5.13
C ILE A 138 1.00 18.67 -4.68
N VAL A 139 2.09 18.19 -5.31
CA VAL A 139 3.47 18.56 -4.95
C VAL A 139 3.97 19.81 -5.68
N ASP A 140 3.70 19.92 -6.98
CA ASP A 140 4.15 21.02 -7.83
C ASP A 140 3.01 21.47 -8.75
N THR A 141 2.77 22.78 -8.76
CA THR A 141 1.67 23.45 -9.44
C THR A 141 2.13 24.32 -10.60
N SER A 142 3.38 24.15 -11.08
CA SER A 142 3.96 24.89 -12.21
C SER A 142 3.37 24.43 -13.57
N TRP A 143 2.05 24.44 -13.67
CA TRP A 143 1.30 23.99 -14.84
C TRP A 143 0.68 25.18 -15.54
N ASP A 144 1.11 25.38 -16.79
CA ASP A 144 0.65 26.48 -17.64
C ASP A 144 -0.81 26.27 -18.09
N ASN A 145 -1.32 25.04 -18.03
CA ASN A 145 -2.69 24.67 -18.37
C ASN A 145 -3.48 24.20 -17.14
N PRO A 146 -4.70 24.72 -16.92
CA PRO A 146 -5.55 24.27 -15.83
C PRO A 146 -6.02 22.83 -16.06
N ILE A 147 -5.85 21.97 -15.06
CA ILE A 147 -6.38 20.60 -15.01
C ILE A 147 -7.50 20.58 -13.97
N SER A 148 -8.65 20.01 -14.31
CA SER A 148 -9.75 19.90 -13.35
C SER A 148 -9.45 18.89 -12.24
N GLU A 149 -9.95 19.19 -11.03
CA GLU A 149 -9.82 18.28 -9.88
C GLU A 149 -10.39 16.89 -10.17
N GLN A 150 -11.51 16.83 -10.89
CA GLN A 150 -12.15 15.58 -11.28
C GLN A 150 -11.23 14.74 -12.17
N THR A 151 -10.43 15.37 -13.05
CA THR A 151 -9.44 14.68 -13.87
C THR A 151 -8.34 14.07 -13.00
N ILE A 152 -7.82 14.83 -12.03
CA ILE A 152 -6.78 14.37 -11.10
C ILE A 152 -7.30 13.22 -10.24
N ILE A 153 -8.48 13.38 -9.64
CA ILE A 153 -9.16 12.35 -8.84
C ILE A 153 -9.38 11.08 -9.67
N GLY A 154 -9.91 11.23 -10.89
CA GLY A 154 -10.15 10.12 -11.82
C GLY A 154 -8.88 9.37 -12.16
N LYS A 155 -7.81 10.07 -12.54
CA LYS A 155 -6.52 9.42 -12.88
C LYS A 155 -5.80 8.82 -11.69
N THR A 156 -5.91 9.43 -10.50
CA THR A 156 -5.38 8.84 -9.27
C THR A 156 -6.10 7.53 -8.94
N SER A 157 -7.43 7.54 -9.00
CA SER A 157 -8.28 6.37 -8.78
C SER A 157 -7.97 5.24 -9.77
N GLU A 158 -7.84 5.57 -11.06
CA GLU A 158 -7.49 4.61 -12.11
C GLU A 158 -6.10 4.00 -11.89
N THR A 159 -5.11 4.82 -11.56
CA THR A 159 -3.73 4.37 -11.31
C THR A 159 -3.68 3.42 -10.11
N LEU A 160 -4.29 3.79 -8.98
CA LEU A 160 -4.35 2.94 -7.80
C LEU A 160 -5.09 1.62 -8.07
N LYS A 161 -6.17 1.66 -8.83
CA LYS A 161 -6.90 0.45 -9.23
C LYS A 161 -6.04 -0.50 -10.05
N LYS A 162 -5.26 0.03 -11.02
CA LYS A 162 -4.32 -0.76 -11.82
C LYS A 162 -3.23 -1.39 -10.96
N GLU A 163 -2.63 -0.61 -10.06
CA GLU A 163 -1.60 -1.09 -9.14
C GLU A 163 -2.11 -2.19 -8.21
N ILE A 164 -3.31 -2.04 -7.64
CA ILE A 164 -3.93 -3.07 -6.79
C ILE A 164 -4.18 -4.36 -7.58
N ALA A 165 -4.78 -4.26 -8.77
CA ALA A 165 -5.05 -5.43 -9.60
C ALA A 165 -3.75 -6.13 -10.02
N LYS A 166 -2.75 -5.36 -10.45
CA LYS A 166 -1.44 -5.88 -10.81
C LYS A 166 -0.76 -6.59 -9.64
N ASN A 167 -0.67 -5.95 -8.48
CA ASN A 167 -0.02 -6.56 -7.32
C ASN A 167 -0.75 -7.82 -6.85
N PHE A 168 -2.08 -7.88 -6.99
CA PHE A 168 -2.85 -9.09 -6.69
C PHE A 168 -2.46 -10.24 -7.62
N GLU A 169 -2.43 -10.01 -8.93
CA GLU A 169 -2.05 -11.06 -9.89
C GLU A 169 -0.58 -11.48 -9.72
N ASP A 170 0.33 -10.53 -9.50
CA ASP A 170 1.75 -10.83 -9.25
C ASP A 170 1.92 -11.66 -7.96
N ALA A 171 1.21 -11.30 -6.89
CA ALA A 171 1.24 -12.00 -5.62
C ALA A 171 0.64 -13.42 -5.74
N LYS A 172 -0.47 -13.56 -6.48
CA LYS A 172 -1.10 -14.84 -6.80
C LYS A 172 -0.16 -15.74 -7.60
N ALA A 173 0.49 -15.21 -8.64
CA ALA A 173 1.48 -15.96 -9.43
C ALA A 173 2.70 -16.40 -8.61
N LYS A 174 3.11 -15.60 -7.61
CA LYS A 174 4.21 -15.94 -6.68
C LYS A 174 3.76 -16.84 -5.51
N GLY A 175 2.46 -17.11 -5.34
CA GLY A 175 1.93 -17.86 -4.20
C GLY A 175 2.06 -17.15 -2.85
N ILE A 176 2.12 -15.81 -2.87
CA ILE A 176 2.36 -14.95 -1.71
C ILE A 176 1.06 -14.21 -1.37
N ASP A 177 0.58 -14.31 -0.13
CA ASP A 177 -0.62 -13.58 0.31
C ASP A 177 -0.28 -12.15 0.75
N LEU A 178 -0.01 -11.29 -0.24
CA LEU A 178 0.42 -9.91 -0.03
C LEU A 178 -0.69 -9.02 0.58
N PHE A 179 -1.96 -9.36 0.34
CA PHE A 179 -3.12 -8.60 0.82
C PHE A 179 -3.68 -9.12 2.15
N GLY A 180 -3.17 -10.25 2.67
CA GLY A 180 -3.68 -10.88 3.90
C GLY A 180 -5.09 -11.42 3.74
N LEU A 181 -5.43 -11.93 2.55
CA LEU A 181 -6.74 -12.47 2.24
C LEU A 181 -7.03 -13.72 3.05
N GLU A 182 -6.03 -14.59 3.24
CA GLU A 182 -6.23 -15.80 4.02
C GLU A 182 -6.52 -15.47 5.49
N GLU A 183 -5.83 -14.46 6.03
CA GLU A 183 -6.10 -13.94 7.38
C GLU A 183 -7.53 -13.40 7.47
N TYR A 184 -7.97 -12.62 6.48
CA TYR A 184 -9.33 -12.11 6.42
C TYR A 184 -10.37 -13.23 6.43
N VAL A 185 -10.21 -14.26 5.59
CA VAL A 185 -11.13 -15.41 5.55
C VAL A 185 -11.06 -16.19 6.87
N TYR A 186 -9.88 -16.36 7.46
CA TYR A 186 -9.74 -17.03 8.75
C TYR A 186 -10.51 -16.31 9.88
N ARG A 187 -10.37 -14.97 9.97
CA ARG A 187 -10.99 -14.18 11.05
C ARG A 187 -12.49 -13.99 10.87
N HIS A 188 -12.96 -13.79 9.64
CA HIS A 188 -14.35 -13.42 9.36
C HIS A 188 -15.21 -14.56 8.79
N HIS A 189 -14.59 -15.60 8.22
CA HIS A 189 -15.27 -16.70 7.54
C HIS A 189 -14.64 -18.07 7.87
N TYR A 190 -14.45 -18.34 9.17
CA TYR A 190 -13.69 -19.50 9.66
C TYR A 190 -14.14 -20.87 9.10
N ALA A 191 -15.45 -21.09 8.97
CA ALA A 191 -15.99 -22.34 8.41
C ALA A 191 -15.54 -22.54 6.94
N LEU A 192 -15.60 -21.47 6.14
CA LEU A 192 -15.13 -21.47 4.76
C LEU A 192 -13.61 -21.66 4.69
N TRP A 193 -12.85 -20.99 5.56
CA TRP A 193 -11.40 -21.19 5.65
C TRP A 193 -11.05 -22.65 5.92
N LYS A 194 -11.73 -23.30 6.87
CA LYS A 194 -11.54 -24.74 7.14
C LYS A 194 -11.83 -25.60 5.92
N GLN A 195 -12.97 -25.37 5.26
CA GLN A 195 -13.36 -26.11 4.06
C GLN A 195 -12.29 -25.99 2.96
N LYS A 196 -11.84 -24.76 2.69
CA LYS A 196 -10.84 -24.47 1.65
C LYS A 196 -9.45 -25.00 2.01
N LYS A 197 -9.07 -25.00 3.29
CA LYS A 197 -7.81 -25.60 3.74
C LYS A 197 -7.82 -27.12 3.58
N SER A 198 -8.94 -27.78 3.87
CA SER A 198 -9.08 -29.24 3.73
C SER A 198 -9.07 -29.72 2.29
N SER A 199 -9.37 -28.87 1.30
CA SER A 199 -9.29 -29.25 -0.12
C SER A 199 -7.85 -29.36 -0.64
N GLY A 200 -6.85 -28.94 0.15
CA GLY A 200 -5.43 -29.03 -0.17
C GLY A 200 -4.93 -27.98 -1.17
N LYS A 201 -5.82 -27.18 -1.75
CA LYS A 201 -5.45 -26.07 -2.65
C LYS A 201 -5.21 -24.78 -1.86
N PRO A 202 -4.15 -24.01 -2.14
CA PRO A 202 -3.97 -22.68 -1.56
C PRO A 202 -5.21 -21.81 -1.75
N LEU A 203 -5.57 -21.03 -0.73
CA LEU A 203 -6.73 -20.13 -0.77
C LEU A 203 -6.57 -19.08 -1.88
N LEU A 204 -5.36 -18.56 -2.07
CA LEU A 204 -5.04 -17.53 -3.04
C LEU A 204 -5.25 -17.99 -4.50
N GLU A 205 -4.99 -19.27 -4.83
CA GLU A 205 -5.26 -19.83 -6.16
C GLU A 205 -6.75 -19.79 -6.51
N GLN A 206 -7.59 -19.99 -5.49
CA GLN A 206 -9.06 -19.98 -5.58
C GLN A 206 -9.63 -18.56 -5.37
N SER A 207 -8.78 -17.54 -5.36
CA SER A 207 -9.18 -16.15 -5.13
C SER A 207 -9.10 -15.33 -6.41
N GLU A 208 -10.07 -14.44 -6.62
CA GLU A 208 -10.11 -13.45 -7.69
C GLU A 208 -10.58 -12.12 -7.14
N LEU A 209 -10.09 -11.02 -7.73
CA LEU A 209 -10.66 -9.71 -7.49
C LEU A 209 -11.94 -9.55 -8.31
N ASP A 210 -12.95 -8.98 -7.67
CA ASP A 210 -14.28 -8.76 -8.26
C ASP A 210 -14.51 -7.27 -8.46
N HIS A 211 -14.53 -6.48 -7.39
CA HIS A 211 -14.62 -5.02 -7.45
C HIS A 211 -13.47 -4.34 -6.72
N ILE A 212 -12.91 -3.30 -7.34
CA ILE A 212 -12.00 -2.35 -6.70
C ILE A 212 -12.64 -0.97 -6.77
N LYS A 213 -12.93 -0.39 -5.61
CA LYS A 213 -13.52 0.94 -5.47
C LYS A 213 -12.54 1.86 -4.75
N ILE A 214 -12.12 2.92 -5.43
CA ILE A 214 -11.17 3.89 -4.88
C ILE A 214 -11.87 5.25 -4.75
N LYS A 215 -11.82 5.82 -3.55
CA LYS A 215 -12.23 7.20 -3.27
C LYS A 215 -11.00 8.02 -2.92
N VAL A 216 -10.73 9.05 -3.73
CA VAL A 216 -9.63 9.98 -3.50
C VAL A 216 -10.22 11.30 -3.04
N ASN A 217 -9.78 11.78 -1.88
CA ASN A 217 -10.11 13.11 -1.38
C ASN A 217 -8.91 14.01 -1.67
N LEU A 218 -9.08 14.94 -2.62
CA LEU A 218 -8.03 15.89 -2.98
C LEU A 218 -8.04 17.06 -1.98
N ASN A 219 -6.89 17.31 -1.35
CA ASN A 219 -6.71 18.40 -0.41
C ASN A 219 -5.99 19.57 -1.08
N HIS A 220 -6.52 20.76 -0.86
CA HIS A 220 -5.98 22.01 -1.39
C HIS A 220 -5.05 22.68 -0.35
N SER A 221 -3.80 22.97 -0.71
CA SER A 221 -3.07 24.07 -0.05
C SER A 221 -3.62 25.41 -0.53
N ASN A 222 -3.79 26.39 0.34
CA ASN A 222 -4.52 27.66 0.15
C ASN A 222 -4.02 28.62 -0.98
N THR A 223 -3.30 28.16 -1.99
CA THR A 223 -2.69 28.97 -3.07
C THR A 223 -3.44 28.82 -4.42
N TYR A 224 -4.64 28.25 -4.43
CA TYR A 224 -5.38 28.02 -5.68
C TYR A 224 -6.19 29.23 -6.14
N LYS A 225 -6.08 29.53 -7.44
CA LYS A 225 -7.18 30.08 -8.24
C LYS A 225 -7.74 28.92 -9.06
N LEU A 226 -8.70 28.19 -8.49
CA LEU A 226 -9.50 27.21 -9.22
C LEU A 226 -10.85 27.86 -9.51
N HIS A 227 -11.25 27.83 -10.78
CA HIS A 227 -12.59 28.25 -11.18
C HIS A 227 -13.56 27.10 -10.92
N PHE A 228 -14.59 27.39 -10.12
CA PHE A 228 -15.72 26.51 -9.89
C PHE A 228 -16.70 26.66 -11.06
N ASP A 229 -16.98 25.60 -11.79
CA ASP A 229 -18.14 25.57 -12.66
C ASP A 229 -19.40 25.44 -11.80
N SER A 230 -20.31 26.40 -11.96
CA SER A 230 -21.63 26.47 -11.34
C SER A 230 -22.67 25.72 -12.16
#